data_AF-A0A930B291-F1
#
_entry.id   AF-A0A930B291-F1
#
_cell.length_a   1.000
_cell.length_b   1.000
_cell.length_c   1.000
_cell.angle_alpha   90.00
_cell.angle_beta   90.00
_cell.angle_gamma   90.00
#
_symmetry.space_group_name_H-M   'P 1'
#
loop_
_entity.id
_entity.type
_entity.pdbx_description
1 polymer ?
#
loop_
_entity_poly.entity_id
_entity_poly.type
_entity_poly.pdbx_seq_one_letter_code
_entity_poly.pdbx_strand_id
1 'polypeptide(L)'
;MAIAEAGKILTGDQLIEKMKQIEGKDIEVYWLDGNDGELIKAIAYYGNRYVCEVQPMPRFQRAQAEQTEEDTLIKALQNAYTMTIVRYVQHQSKEITPIGVIDKTPKPKRSFVIENLKRFEACEAEEVEILDDYDTMEEDDKQILYNPSTGTEYTKNWRKKYAI
;
A
#
# COMPACT_ATOMS: atom_id res chain seq x y z
N MET A 1 -17.59 -5.01 -5.63
CA MET A 1 -18.30 -6.20 -6.15
C MET A 1 -17.28 -7.12 -6.81
N ALA A 2 -17.58 -8.41 -6.86
CA ALA A 2 -16.74 -9.43 -7.46
C ALA A 2 -17.57 -10.30 -8.41
N ILE A 3 -16.88 -10.87 -9.41
CA ILE A 3 -17.47 -11.83 -10.34
C ILE A 3 -17.67 -13.16 -9.60
N ALA A 4 -18.88 -13.70 -9.68
CA ALA A 4 -19.28 -14.93 -9.02
C ALA A 4 -20.01 -15.86 -9.99
N GLU A 5 -20.09 -17.13 -9.64
CA GLU A 5 -20.90 -18.13 -10.33
C GLU A 5 -21.44 -19.13 -9.32
N ALA A 6 -22.75 -19.44 -9.41
CA ALA A 6 -23.45 -20.31 -8.47
C ALA A 6 -23.25 -19.90 -7.00
N GLY A 7 -23.27 -18.59 -6.72
CA GLY A 7 -23.11 -18.02 -5.38
C GLY A 7 -21.69 -18.07 -4.80
N LYS A 8 -20.67 -18.40 -5.59
CA LYS A 8 -19.27 -18.39 -5.16
C LYS A 8 -18.45 -17.39 -5.97
N ILE A 9 -17.65 -16.58 -5.28
CA ILE A 9 -16.70 -15.66 -5.91
C ILE A 9 -15.64 -16.47 -6.64
N LEU A 10 -15.45 -16.18 -7.93
CA LEU A 10 -14.48 -16.87 -8.76
C LEU A 10 -13.06 -16.37 -8.47
N THR A 11 -12.09 -17.27 -8.52
CA THR A 11 -10.66 -16.96 -8.40
C THR A 11 -9.87 -17.82 -9.39
N GLY A 12 -8.59 -17.49 -9.64
CA GLY A 12 -7.74 -18.23 -10.56
C GLY A 12 -8.26 -18.23 -12.00
N ASP A 13 -8.13 -19.37 -12.69
CA ASP A 13 -8.41 -19.48 -14.12
C ASP A 13 -9.87 -19.23 -14.48
N GLN A 14 -10.82 -19.64 -13.62
CA GLN A 14 -12.25 -19.41 -13.84
C GLN A 14 -12.59 -17.92 -13.88
N LEU A 15 -11.96 -17.14 -12.99
CA LEU A 15 -12.12 -15.68 -12.99
C LEU A 15 -11.54 -15.08 -14.28
N ILE A 16 -10.36 -15.53 -14.70
CA ILE A 16 -9.70 -15.05 -15.93
C ILE A 16 -10.56 -15.36 -17.15
N GLU A 17 -11.14 -16.56 -17.25
CA GLU A 17 -12.01 -16.93 -18.36
C GLU A 17 -13.22 -16.01 -18.47
N LYS A 18 -13.90 -15.73 -17.35
CA LYS A 18 -15.03 -14.79 -17.32
C LYS A 18 -14.57 -13.37 -17.66
N MET A 19 -13.43 -12.92 -17.13
CA MET A 19 -12.89 -11.60 -17.46
C MET A 19 -12.61 -11.44 -18.97
N LYS A 20 -12.01 -12.44 -19.62
CA LYS A 20 -11.78 -12.45 -21.07
C LYS A 20 -13.09 -12.41 -21.86
N GLN A 21 -14.15 -13.03 -21.36
CA GLN A 21 -15.47 -12.98 -22.00
C GLN A 21 -16.10 -11.58 -21.92
N ILE A 22 -15.80 -10.81 -20.88
CA ILE A 22 -16.35 -9.49 -20.56
C ILE A 22 -15.53 -8.36 -21.19
N GLU A 23 -14.24 -8.58 -21.42
CA GLU A 23 -13.31 -7.56 -21.89
C GLU A 23 -13.78 -6.89 -23.19
N GLY A 24 -13.80 -5.55 -23.19
CA GLY A 24 -14.18 -4.72 -24.33
C GLY A 24 -15.67 -4.73 -24.69
N LYS A 25 -16.54 -5.22 -23.81
CA LYS A 25 -17.99 -5.33 -24.03
C LYS A 25 -18.79 -4.53 -23.02
N ASP A 26 -19.89 -3.96 -23.47
CA ASP A 26 -20.88 -3.33 -22.61
C ASP A 26 -21.77 -4.39 -21.97
N ILE A 27 -21.83 -4.39 -20.65
CA ILE A 27 -22.57 -5.39 -19.87
C ILE A 27 -23.75 -4.74 -19.18
N GLU A 28 -24.90 -5.38 -19.34
CA GLU A 28 -26.12 -5.03 -18.63
C GLU A 28 -26.17 -5.81 -17.32
N VAL A 29 -26.27 -5.11 -16.20
CA VAL A 29 -26.36 -5.73 -14.87
C VAL A 29 -27.76 -5.49 -14.33
N TYR A 30 -28.46 -6.59 -14.08
CA TYR A 30 -29.76 -6.57 -13.42
C TYR A 30 -29.58 -7.02 -11.98
N TRP A 31 -30.17 -6.30 -11.04
CA TRP A 31 -30.06 -6.61 -9.63
C TRP A 31 -31.40 -6.68 -8.94
N LEU A 32 -31.45 -7.51 -7.90
CA LEU A 32 -32.58 -7.71 -7.03
C LEU A 32 -32.20 -7.19 -5.65
N ASP A 33 -32.86 -6.13 -5.24
CA ASP A 33 -32.76 -5.58 -3.89
C ASP A 33 -33.80 -6.24 -2.98
N GLY A 34 -33.41 -6.44 -1.73
CA GLY A 34 -34.28 -6.88 -0.66
C GLY A 34 -35.09 -5.72 -0.09
N ASN A 35 -36.02 -6.06 0.79
CA ASN A 35 -36.93 -5.09 1.41
C ASN A 35 -36.19 -4.01 2.23
N ASP A 36 -34.98 -4.33 2.71
CA ASP A 36 -34.15 -3.44 3.53
C ASP A 36 -33.09 -2.70 2.72
N GLY A 37 -33.16 -2.77 1.38
CA GLY A 37 -32.17 -2.19 0.47
C GLY A 37 -30.88 -2.99 0.35
N GLU A 38 -30.82 -4.19 0.94
CA GLU A 38 -29.71 -5.11 0.76
C GLU A 38 -29.77 -5.80 -0.61
N LEU A 39 -28.63 -5.86 -1.30
CA LEU A 39 -28.55 -6.56 -2.57
C LEU A 39 -28.65 -8.08 -2.36
N ILE A 40 -29.73 -8.71 -2.84
CA ILE A 40 -29.93 -10.16 -2.77
C ILE A 40 -29.12 -10.86 -3.87
N LYS A 41 -29.26 -10.37 -5.12
CA LYS A 41 -28.62 -11.01 -6.27
C LYS A 41 -28.44 -10.02 -7.41
N ALA A 42 -27.25 -9.99 -8.00
CA ALA A 42 -27.01 -9.30 -9.26
C ALA A 42 -26.52 -10.27 -10.33
N ILE A 43 -27.00 -10.07 -11.56
CA ILE A 43 -26.72 -10.93 -12.70
C ILE A 43 -26.29 -10.05 -13.87
N ALA A 44 -25.16 -10.41 -14.47
CA ALA A 44 -24.58 -9.74 -15.62
C ALA A 44 -24.95 -10.46 -16.92
N TYR A 45 -25.45 -9.69 -17.89
CA TYR A 45 -25.80 -10.12 -19.23
C TYR A 45 -25.01 -9.34 -20.28
N TYR A 46 -24.67 -10.03 -21.36
CA TYR A 46 -24.14 -9.41 -22.57
C TYR A 46 -25.16 -9.63 -23.70
N GLY A 47 -25.89 -8.57 -24.07
CA GLY A 47 -27.09 -8.69 -24.89
C GLY A 47 -28.09 -9.65 -24.22
N ASN A 48 -28.48 -10.72 -24.93
CA ASN A 48 -29.44 -11.70 -24.41
C ASN A 48 -28.79 -12.96 -23.78
N ARG A 49 -27.47 -12.91 -23.50
CA ARG A 49 -26.71 -14.06 -22.96
C ARG A 49 -26.27 -13.80 -21.53
N TYR A 50 -26.57 -14.74 -20.64
CA TYR A 50 -26.04 -14.76 -19.28
C TYR A 50 -24.52 -14.95 -19.29
N VAL A 51 -23.81 -14.14 -18.49
CA VAL A 51 -22.34 -14.18 -18.38
C VAL A 51 -21.90 -14.71 -17.01
N CYS A 52 -22.27 -14.00 -15.95
CA CYS A 52 -21.89 -14.31 -14.58
C CYS A 52 -22.82 -13.64 -13.57
N GLU A 53 -22.72 -14.08 -12.32
CA GLU A 53 -23.31 -13.39 -11.19
C GLU A 53 -22.34 -12.31 -10.68
N VAL A 54 -22.90 -11.28 -10.06
CA VAL A 54 -22.12 -10.22 -9.42
C VAL A 54 -22.52 -10.19 -7.94
N GLN A 55 -21.54 -10.29 -7.06
CA GLN A 55 -21.77 -10.32 -5.62
C GLN A 55 -20.96 -9.23 -4.91
N PRO A 56 -21.45 -8.70 -3.77
CA PRO A 56 -20.65 -7.83 -2.93
C PRO A 56 -19.47 -8.62 -2.36
N MET A 57 -18.31 -7.97 -2.25
CA MET A 57 -17.16 -8.63 -1.65
C MET A 57 -17.39 -8.71 -0.14
N PRO A 58 -17.25 -9.89 0.49
CA PRO A 58 -17.38 -10.01 1.95
C PRO A 58 -16.35 -9.12 2.63
N ARG A 59 -16.71 -8.43 3.71
CA ARG A 59 -15.81 -7.52 4.44
C ARG A 59 -15.28 -8.23 5.67
N PHE A 60 -13.99 -8.03 5.96
CA PHE A 60 -13.34 -8.52 7.17
C PHE A 60 -12.92 -7.35 8.06
N GLN A 61 -12.76 -7.59 9.36
CA GLN A 61 -12.29 -6.57 10.29
C GLN A 61 -10.82 -6.21 10.02
N ARG A 62 -10.53 -4.91 9.89
CA ARG A 62 -9.18 -4.40 9.60
C ARG A 62 -8.26 -4.45 10.82
N ALA A 63 -8.81 -4.25 12.01
CA ALA A 63 -8.04 -4.29 13.26
C ALA A 63 -7.63 -5.74 13.57
N GLN A 64 -6.32 -6.00 13.64
CA GLN A 64 -5.80 -7.36 13.86
C GLN A 64 -6.24 -7.95 15.20
N ALA A 65 -6.42 -7.12 16.24
CA ALA A 65 -6.85 -7.56 17.56
C ALA A 65 -8.31 -8.07 17.59
N GLU A 66 -9.13 -7.66 16.63
CA GLU A 66 -10.55 -8.02 16.54
C GLU A 66 -10.81 -9.03 15.41
N GLN A 67 -9.76 -9.51 14.72
CA GLN A 67 -9.92 -10.48 13.64
C GLN A 67 -10.28 -11.85 14.19
N THR A 68 -11.40 -12.37 13.69
CA THR A 68 -11.85 -13.74 13.91
C THR A 68 -11.25 -14.70 12.90
N GLU A 69 -11.42 -16.01 13.11
CA GLU A 69 -11.00 -17.02 12.12
C GLU A 69 -11.74 -16.83 10.79
N GLU A 70 -13.02 -16.44 10.82
CA GLU A 70 -13.82 -16.14 9.63
C GLU A 70 -13.25 -14.95 8.83
N ASP A 71 -12.80 -13.90 9.54
CA ASP A 71 -12.14 -12.75 8.92
C ASP A 71 -10.87 -13.17 8.15
N THR A 72 -10.13 -14.16 8.66
CA THR A 72 -8.93 -14.66 7.96
C THR A 72 -9.28 -15.37 6.66
N LEU A 73 -10.38 -16.12 6.62
CA LEU A 73 -10.88 -16.80 5.41
C LEU A 73 -11.38 -15.78 4.38
N ILE A 74 -12.15 -14.78 4.84
CA ILE A 74 -12.63 -13.68 3.99
C ILE A 74 -11.44 -12.91 3.39
N LYS A 75 -10.44 -12.60 4.22
CA LYS A 75 -9.20 -11.94 3.77
C LYS A 75 -8.44 -12.80 2.77
N ALA A 76 -8.32 -14.10 3.01
CA ALA A 76 -7.67 -15.03 2.08
C ALA A 76 -8.40 -15.05 0.72
N LEU A 77 -9.73 -15.07 0.71
CA LEU A 77 -10.54 -14.99 -0.50
C LEU A 77 -10.33 -13.66 -1.25
N GLN A 78 -10.32 -12.53 -0.54
CA GLN A 78 -10.05 -11.22 -1.13
C GLN A 78 -8.66 -11.13 -1.75
N ASN A 79 -7.65 -11.65 -1.04
CA ASN A 79 -6.29 -11.70 -1.54
C ASN A 79 -6.20 -12.58 -2.79
N ALA A 80 -6.83 -13.76 -2.79
CA ALA A 80 -6.84 -14.66 -3.94
C ALA A 80 -7.46 -14.02 -5.18
N TYR A 81 -8.60 -13.34 -5.03
CA TYR A 81 -9.26 -12.60 -6.10
C TYR A 81 -8.34 -11.52 -6.68
N THR A 82 -7.81 -10.66 -5.80
CA THR A 82 -6.94 -9.54 -6.19
C THR A 82 -5.65 -10.03 -6.88
N MET A 83 -5.01 -11.06 -6.31
CA MET A 83 -3.78 -11.62 -6.86
C MET A 83 -3.99 -12.26 -8.23
N THR A 84 -5.15 -12.88 -8.47
CA THR A 84 -5.50 -13.43 -9.78
C THR A 84 -5.47 -12.33 -10.85
N ILE A 85 -6.14 -11.21 -10.59
CA ILE A 85 -6.22 -10.08 -11.53
C ILE A 85 -4.84 -9.46 -11.74
N VAL A 86 -4.12 -9.16 -10.66
CA VAL A 86 -2.79 -8.52 -10.73
C VAL A 86 -1.82 -9.39 -11.54
N ARG A 87 -1.79 -10.71 -11.28
CA ARG A 87 -0.92 -11.63 -12.03
C ARG A 87 -1.31 -11.73 -13.49
N TYR A 88 -2.61 -11.78 -13.80
CA TYR A 88 -3.08 -11.80 -15.19
C TYR A 88 -2.63 -10.56 -15.96
N VAL A 89 -2.83 -9.35 -15.39
CA VAL A 89 -2.39 -8.09 -16.01
C VAL A 89 -0.87 -8.05 -16.17
N GLN A 90 -0.11 -8.50 -15.18
CA GLN A 90 1.35 -8.60 -15.28
C GLN A 90 1.78 -9.53 -16.41
N HIS A 91 1.11 -10.68 -16.57
CA HIS A 91 1.41 -11.60 -17.66
C HIS A 91 1.10 -10.97 -19.02
N GLN A 92 -0.09 -10.39 -19.18
CA GLN A 92 -0.49 -9.70 -20.42
C GLN A 92 0.46 -8.56 -20.78
N SER A 93 0.91 -7.76 -19.79
CA SER A 93 1.87 -6.67 -20.03
C SER A 93 3.23 -7.14 -20.55
N LYS A 94 3.67 -8.34 -20.16
CA LYS A 94 4.94 -8.95 -20.60
C LYS A 94 4.84 -9.60 -21.98
N GLU A 95 3.65 -10.02 -22.36
CA GLU A 95 3.36 -10.59 -23.69
C GLU A 95 3.41 -9.52 -24.79
N ILE A 96 3.21 -8.25 -24.43
CA ILE A 96 3.35 -7.13 -25.36
C ILE A 96 4.81 -7.02 -25.81
N THR A 97 5.05 -7.22 -27.11
CA THR A 97 6.38 -7.12 -27.72
C THR A 97 6.99 -5.74 -27.47
N PRO A 98 8.19 -5.65 -26.87
CA PRO A 98 8.85 -4.36 -26.67
C PRO A 98 9.26 -3.79 -28.02
N ILE A 99 8.77 -2.59 -28.36
CA ILE A 99 9.25 -1.85 -29.52
C ILE A 99 10.54 -1.11 -29.16
N GLY A 100 11.54 -1.15 -30.03
CA GLY A 100 12.81 -0.45 -29.84
C GLY A 100 12.64 1.05 -30.01
N VAL A 101 12.16 1.75 -28.98
CA VAL A 101 12.11 3.22 -28.99
C VAL A 101 13.52 3.76 -28.82
N ILE A 102 14.08 4.35 -29.89
CA ILE A 102 15.35 5.05 -29.84
C ILE A 102 15.06 6.49 -29.36
N ASP A 103 15.25 6.71 -28.07
CA ASP A 103 15.18 8.06 -27.50
C ASP A 103 16.42 8.87 -27.90
N LYS A 104 16.20 9.91 -28.73
CA LYS A 104 17.24 10.87 -29.14
C LYS A 104 17.26 12.13 -28.27
N THR A 105 16.54 12.13 -27.15
CA THR A 105 16.50 13.30 -26.27
C THR A 105 17.92 13.61 -25.78
N PRO A 106 18.45 14.81 -26.05
CA PRO A 106 19.79 15.18 -25.62
C PRO A 106 19.84 15.17 -24.09
N LYS A 107 20.93 14.62 -23.51
CA LYS A 107 21.12 14.65 -22.06
C LYS A 107 21.04 16.11 -21.58
N PRO A 108 20.29 16.41 -20.51
CA PRO A 108 20.22 17.75 -19.98
C PRO A 108 21.64 18.21 -19.62
N LYS A 109 22.09 19.29 -20.27
CA LYS A 109 23.39 19.90 -19.95
C LYS A 109 23.25 20.58 -18.59
N ARG A 110 24.12 20.22 -17.66
CA ARG A 110 24.28 20.95 -16.40
C ARG A 110 25.01 22.25 -16.70
N SER A 111 24.27 23.26 -17.17
CA SER A 111 24.81 24.58 -17.54
C SER A 111 25.16 25.45 -16.34
N PHE A 112 24.65 25.10 -15.16
CA PHE A 112 24.93 25.81 -13.92
C PHE A 112 26.00 25.06 -13.11
N VAL A 113 27.18 25.68 -13.00
CA VAL A 113 28.28 25.31 -12.12
C VAL A 113 28.55 26.51 -11.22
N ILE A 114 28.44 26.33 -9.92
CA ILE A 114 28.87 27.36 -8.95
C ILE A 114 30.39 27.27 -8.87
N GLU A 115 31.08 28.29 -9.37
CA GLU A 115 32.53 28.42 -9.19
C GLU A 115 32.86 28.43 -7.69
N ASN A 116 33.86 27.63 -7.29
CA ASN A 116 34.34 27.48 -5.91
C ASN A 116 33.43 26.74 -4.91
N LEU A 117 32.39 26.01 -5.37
CA LEU A 117 31.64 25.13 -4.48
C LEU A 117 32.47 23.88 -4.12
N LYS A 118 33.21 23.95 -3.01
CA LYS A 118 33.93 22.79 -2.46
C LYS A 118 32.91 21.75 -1.99
N ARG A 119 33.05 20.50 -2.45
CA ARG A 119 32.31 19.37 -1.88
C ARG A 119 32.80 19.19 -0.45
N PHE A 120 31.88 18.92 0.49
CA PHE A 120 32.27 18.56 1.84
C PHE A 120 33.16 17.30 1.78
N GLU A 121 34.38 17.44 2.27
CA GLU A 121 35.27 16.34 2.56
C GLU A 121 35.15 16.08 4.06
N ALA A 122 34.89 14.84 4.45
CA ALA A 122 34.87 14.48 5.85
C ALA A 122 36.30 14.69 6.40
N CYS A 123 36.48 15.72 7.22
CA CYS A 123 37.69 15.85 8.03
C CYS A 123 37.78 14.62 8.95
N GLU A 124 39.01 14.16 9.23
CA GLU A 124 39.24 13.18 10.29
C GLU A 124 38.57 13.70 11.56
N ALA A 125 37.72 12.86 12.15
CA ALA A 125 37.04 13.19 13.38
C ALA A 125 38.10 13.33 14.47
N GLU A 126 38.38 14.56 14.90
CA GLU A 126 39.06 14.79 16.17
C GLU A 126 38.21 14.12 17.27
N GLU A 127 38.85 13.43 18.20
CA GLU A 127 38.17 12.82 19.35
C GLU A 127 37.46 13.93 20.12
N VAL A 128 36.14 14.00 19.95
CA VAL A 128 35.30 14.92 20.72
C VAL A 128 35.18 14.35 22.12
N GLU A 129 35.52 15.16 23.13
CA GLU A 129 35.25 14.82 24.52
C GLU A 129 33.75 14.60 24.70
N ILE A 130 33.36 13.33 24.88
CA ILE A 130 31.99 12.96 25.20
C ILE A 130 31.82 13.31 26.67
N LEU A 131 30.94 14.26 26.97
CA LEU A 131 30.55 14.59 28.34
C LEU A 131 30.02 13.32 29.03
N ASP A 132 30.47 13.07 30.26
CA ASP A 132 30.00 11.95 31.08
C ASP A 132 28.47 11.96 31.23
N ASP A 133 27.90 10.79 31.51
CA ASP A 133 26.46 10.64 31.68
C ASP A 133 25.89 11.66 32.70
N TYR A 134 24.74 12.25 32.37
CA TYR A 134 24.11 13.32 33.16
C TYR A 134 23.93 12.97 34.65
N ASP A 135 23.80 11.68 34.97
CA ASP A 135 23.62 11.20 36.33
C ASP A 135 24.90 11.28 37.18
N THR A 136 26.08 11.27 36.54
CA THR A 136 27.40 11.31 37.20
C THR A 136 28.02 12.71 37.30
N MET A 137 27.43 13.73 36.66
CA MET A 137 27.95 15.11 36.72
C MET A 137 27.69 15.77 38.09
N GLU A 138 28.54 16.72 38.49
CA GLU A 138 28.33 17.54 39.69
C GLU A 138 27.11 18.49 39.53
N GLU A 139 26.46 18.88 40.62
CA GLU A 139 25.24 19.71 40.57
C GLU A 139 25.48 21.10 39.97
N ASP A 140 26.66 21.68 40.20
CA ASP A 140 27.03 23.00 39.67
C ASP A 140 27.16 22.96 38.13
N ASP A 141 27.67 21.86 37.55
CA ASP A 141 27.82 21.68 36.10
C ASP A 141 26.49 21.42 35.40
N LYS A 142 25.54 20.75 36.07
CA LYS A 142 24.18 20.52 35.54
C LYS A 142 23.43 21.83 35.28
N GLN A 143 23.73 22.86 36.06
CA GLN A 143 23.11 24.17 35.93
C GLN A 143 23.55 24.91 34.66
N ILE A 144 24.75 24.61 34.15
CA ILE A 144 25.31 25.21 32.92
C ILE A 144 24.71 24.58 31.66
N LEU A 145 24.33 23.29 31.71
CA LEU A 145 23.67 22.58 30.61
C LEU A 145 22.20 23.01 30.40
N TYR A 146 21.59 23.63 31.41
CA TYR A 146 20.21 24.08 31.36
C TYR A 146 20.08 25.39 30.59
N ASN A 147 19.74 25.30 29.29
CA ASN A 147 19.31 26.45 28.51
C ASN A 147 17.76 26.55 28.49
N PRO A 148 17.15 27.49 29.24
CA PRO A 148 15.69 27.66 29.28
C PRO A 148 15.08 28.12 27.94
N SER A 149 15.90 28.48 26.94
CA SER A 149 15.41 29.03 25.67
C SER A 149 15.03 27.98 24.61
N THR A 150 15.17 26.66 24.89
CA THR A 150 14.92 25.62 23.87
C THR A 150 13.49 25.05 23.86
N GLY A 151 12.62 25.46 24.79
CA GLY A 151 11.17 25.18 24.70
C GLY A 151 10.80 23.69 24.74
N THR A 152 11.65 22.83 25.32
CA THR A 152 11.45 21.36 25.37
C THR A 152 10.61 20.88 26.56
N GLU A 153 9.97 21.79 27.30
CA GLU A 153 9.12 21.48 28.47
C GLU A 153 7.97 20.50 28.17
N TYR A 154 7.65 20.26 26.90
CA TYR A 154 6.55 19.37 26.47
C TYR A 154 6.99 18.13 25.69
N THR A 155 8.30 17.84 25.54
CA THR A 155 8.72 16.63 24.82
C THR A 155 8.65 15.40 25.73
N LYS A 156 7.62 14.55 25.55
CA LYS A 156 7.50 13.24 26.20
C LYS A 156 8.71 12.36 25.85
N ASN A 157 9.55 12.08 26.85
CA ASN A 157 10.71 11.22 26.74
C ASN A 157 10.28 9.75 26.48
N TRP A 158 10.59 9.21 25.30
CA TRP A 158 10.13 7.90 24.81
C TRP A 158 10.77 6.70 25.52
N ARG A 159 11.87 6.93 26.26
CA ARG A 159 12.63 5.89 26.97
C ARG A 159 11.88 5.22 28.14
N LYS A 160 10.82 5.84 28.70
CA LYS A 160 10.05 5.22 29.81
C LYS A 160 9.03 4.17 29.37
N LYS A 161 8.84 3.90 28.07
CA LYS A 161 7.79 2.97 27.59
C LYS A 161 8.22 1.49 27.57
N TYR A 162 9.51 1.19 27.74
CA TYR A 162 10.04 -0.18 27.65
C TYR A 162 10.99 -0.57 28.79
N ALA A 163 10.73 -0.07 30.00
CA ALA A 163 11.28 -0.69 31.21
C ALA A 163 10.32 -1.83 31.61
N ILE A 164 10.80 -3.06 31.51
CA ILE A 164 10.18 -4.27 32.08
C ILE A 164 10.40 -4.24 33.60
#